data_AF-A0A1I1U3V6-F1
#
_entry.id   AF-A0A1I1U3V6-F1
#
_cell.length_a   1.000
_cell.length_b   1.000
_cell.length_c   1.000
_cell.angle_alpha   90.00
_cell.angle_beta   90.00
_cell.angle_gamma   90.00
#
_symmetry.space_group_name_H-M   'P 1'
#
loop_
_entity.id
_entity.type
_entity.pdbx_description
1 polymer ?
#
loop_
_entity_poly.entity_id
_entity_poly.type
_entity_poly.pdbx_seq_one_letter_code
_entity_poly.pdbx_strand_id
1 'polypeptide(L)'
;MFQSYGRANANGAHFLVAKGGVIYQTASVFRTTRHVGKIKARCLAEHRCTPAEMAQYGKFSPDTTNRLEMSKSVPQRYPSNFDSIGVELVGRCRLPAHIKMPVNLTDIQKNVFMEKFGVYDAVTSAQQSSLQFLLRGLLDTLRIPLKEVHRHPEVSYKQKTEASTAAW
;
A
#
# COMPACT_ATOMS: atom_id res chain seq x y z
N MET A 1 12.28 4.82 -18.47
CA MET A 1 13.14 4.12 -17.49
C MET A 1 12.86 4.73 -16.12
N PHE A 2 12.33 3.96 -15.17
CA PHE A 2 11.87 4.46 -13.87
C PHE A 2 13.05 4.71 -12.92
N GLN A 3 13.60 5.92 -12.94
CA GLN A 3 14.83 6.30 -12.21
C GLN A 3 14.75 6.18 -10.68
N SER A 4 13.56 6.00 -10.08
CA SER A 4 13.41 5.85 -8.63
C SER A 4 13.97 4.52 -8.12
N TYR A 5 13.80 3.43 -8.86
CA TYR A 5 14.14 2.07 -8.43
C TYR A 5 15.65 1.75 -8.45
N GLY A 6 16.45 2.54 -9.16
CA GLY A 6 17.90 2.32 -9.29
C GLY A 6 18.75 2.94 -8.18
N ARG A 7 18.13 3.62 -7.19
CA ARG A 7 18.85 4.33 -6.13
C ARG A 7 18.87 3.53 -4.84
N ALA A 8 20.00 3.55 -4.12
CA ALA A 8 20.08 2.98 -2.77
C ALA A 8 19.04 3.65 -1.86
N ASN A 9 18.39 2.85 -1.00
CA ASN A 9 17.33 3.28 -0.08
C ASN A 9 16.05 3.84 -0.73
N ALA A 10 15.86 3.68 -2.04
CA ALA A 10 14.63 4.09 -2.70
C ALA A 10 13.42 3.30 -2.19
N ASN A 11 12.27 3.97 -2.22
CA ASN A 11 10.98 3.29 -2.13
C ASN A 11 10.71 2.57 -3.46
N GLY A 12 10.03 1.44 -3.37
CA GLY A 12 9.65 0.65 -4.54
C GLY A 12 8.98 -0.65 -4.15
N ALA A 13 8.36 -1.29 -5.13
CA ALA A 13 7.69 -2.58 -5.06
C ALA A 13 8.44 -3.68 -5.83
N HIS A 14 7.93 -4.92 -5.73
CA HIS A 14 8.48 -6.08 -6.46
C HIS A 14 7.96 -6.11 -7.90
N PHE A 15 6.73 -5.66 -8.11
CA PHE A 15 6.09 -5.59 -9.40
C PHE A 15 5.50 -4.20 -9.65
N LEU A 16 5.50 -3.78 -10.91
CA LEU A 16 4.83 -2.58 -11.39
C LEU A 16 3.95 -2.96 -12.60
N VAL A 17 2.67 -2.58 -12.57
CA VAL A 17 1.74 -2.77 -13.69
C VAL A 17 1.47 -1.43 -14.36
N ALA A 18 1.96 -1.28 -15.59
CA ALA A 18 1.75 -0.08 -16.40
C ALA A 18 0.29 0.09 -16.83
N LYS A 19 -0.10 1.30 -17.25
CA LYS A 19 -1.48 1.61 -17.68
C LYS A 19 -2.00 0.69 -18.79
N GLY A 20 -1.11 0.22 -19.67
CA GLY A 20 -1.44 -0.74 -20.74
C GLY A 20 -1.41 -2.21 -20.32
N GLY A 21 -1.23 -2.52 -19.03
CA GLY A 21 -1.20 -3.89 -18.50
C GLY A 21 0.18 -4.56 -18.44
N VAL A 22 1.21 -3.99 -19.06
CA VAL A 22 2.57 -4.57 -18.99
C VAL A 22 3.03 -4.68 -17.54
N ILE A 23 3.41 -5.89 -17.13
CA ILE A 23 3.95 -6.20 -15.81
C ILE A 23 5.47 -6.13 -15.90
N TYR A 24 6.09 -5.34 -15.02
CA TYR A 24 7.53 -5.31 -14.81
C TYR A 24 7.82 -5.91 -13.45
N GLN A 25 8.70 -6.91 -13.40
CA GLN A 25 9.33 -7.32 -12.15
C GLN A 25 10.50 -6.38 -11.88
N THR A 26 10.35 -5.55 -10.84
CA THR A 26 11.32 -4.52 -10.46
C THR A 26 12.27 -4.98 -9.35
N ALA A 27 11.91 -6.04 -8.63
CA ALA A 27 12.78 -6.71 -7.66
C ALA A 27 12.47 -8.22 -7.58
N SER A 28 13.46 -9.01 -7.14
CA SER A 28 13.25 -10.42 -6.81
C SER A 28 12.28 -10.55 -5.63
N VAL A 29 11.35 -11.52 -5.69
CA VAL A 29 10.43 -11.84 -4.59
C VAL A 29 11.14 -12.39 -3.34
N PHE A 30 12.43 -12.73 -3.46
CA PHE A 30 13.29 -13.14 -2.34
C PHE A 30 14.04 -11.97 -1.70
N ARG A 31 13.74 -10.72 -2.07
CA ARG A 31 14.38 -9.51 -1.55
C ARG A 31 13.32 -8.57 -0.99
N THR A 32 13.61 -7.95 0.15
CA THR A 32 12.76 -6.89 0.70
C THR A 32 12.77 -5.64 -0.17
N THR A 33 11.58 -5.06 -0.39
CA THR A 33 11.43 -3.72 -0.97
C THR A 33 10.73 -2.79 0.03
N ARG A 34 10.82 -1.47 -0.19
CA ARG A 34 10.23 -0.45 0.72
C ARG A 34 8.95 0.10 0.10
N HIS A 35 7.83 -0.56 0.34
CA HIS A 35 6.52 -0.20 -0.24
C HIS A 35 5.36 -0.09 0.75
N VAL A 36 5.48 -0.58 1.99
CA VAL A 36 4.40 -0.55 3.00
C VAL A 36 4.54 0.65 3.96
N GLY A 37 5.73 0.79 4.57
CA GLY A 37 5.95 1.75 5.66
C GLY A 37 5.41 1.25 7.00
N LYS A 38 4.97 2.18 7.87
CA LYS A 38 4.45 1.85 9.21
C LYS A 38 3.07 1.20 9.11
N ILE A 39 2.93 0.01 9.70
CA ILE A 39 1.68 -0.74 9.68
C ILE A 39 0.69 -0.30 10.76
N LYS A 40 -0.60 -0.43 10.45
CA LYS A 40 -1.72 -0.26 11.36
C LYS A 40 -1.93 -1.51 12.21
N ALA A 41 -2.64 -1.35 13.32
CA ALA A 41 -3.08 -2.49 14.12
C ALA A 41 -4.18 -3.28 13.40
N ARG A 42 -3.88 -4.53 13.00
CA ARG A 42 -4.86 -5.37 12.29
C ARG A 42 -6.08 -5.68 13.15
N CYS A 43 -5.86 -5.95 14.44
CA CYS A 43 -6.98 -6.25 15.35
C CYS A 43 -7.96 -5.07 15.49
N LEU A 44 -7.49 -3.83 15.37
CA LEU A 44 -8.37 -2.64 15.45
C LEU A 44 -9.19 -2.52 14.16
N ALA A 45 -8.56 -2.74 13.01
CA ALA A 45 -9.22 -2.69 11.72
C ALA A 45 -10.28 -3.80 11.56
N GLU A 46 -10.01 -4.98 12.12
CA GLU A 46 -10.91 -6.14 12.07
C GLU A 46 -11.83 -6.25 13.30
N HIS A 47 -11.86 -5.24 14.18
CA HIS A 47 -12.71 -5.21 15.39
C HIS A 47 -12.57 -6.43 16.31
N ARG A 48 -11.34 -6.94 16.45
CA ARG A 48 -11.03 -8.17 17.22
C ARG A 48 -9.97 -8.00 18.30
N CYS A 49 -9.54 -6.77 18.60
CA CYS A 49 -8.59 -6.55 19.70
C CYS A 49 -9.22 -6.94 21.03
N THR A 50 -8.41 -7.51 21.92
CA THR A 50 -8.77 -7.64 23.33
C THR A 50 -8.80 -6.26 24.02
N PRO A 51 -9.50 -6.11 25.16
CA PRO A 51 -9.43 -4.89 25.96
C PRO A 51 -8.00 -4.46 26.32
N ALA A 52 -7.13 -5.43 26.60
CA ALA A 52 -5.72 -5.19 26.90
C ALA A 52 -4.96 -4.63 25.69
N GLU A 53 -5.20 -5.16 24.49
CA GLU A 53 -4.63 -4.61 23.26
C GLU A 53 -5.15 -3.20 22.97
N MET A 54 -6.46 -2.95 23.13
CA MET A 54 -7.03 -1.61 22.91
C MET A 54 -6.39 -0.56 23.81
N ALA A 55 -6.11 -0.91 25.07
CA ALA A 55 -5.42 -0.01 26.01
C ALA A 55 -4.02 0.41 25.52
N GLN A 56 -3.32 -0.46 24.77
CA GLN A 56 -1.99 -0.15 24.21
C GLN A 56 -2.06 0.85 23.05
N TYR A 57 -3.20 0.93 22.35
CA TYR A 57 -3.42 1.85 21.22
C TYR A 57 -4.19 3.12 21.59
N GLY A 58 -4.44 3.36 22.89
CA GLY A 58 -5.31 4.45 23.37
C GLY A 58 -4.88 5.87 22.97
N LYS A 59 -3.63 6.07 22.51
CA LYS A 59 -3.17 7.31 21.87
C LYS A 59 -2.74 7.02 20.45
N PHE A 60 -3.19 7.84 19.50
CA PHE A 60 -2.77 7.73 18.11
C PHE A 60 -1.26 7.98 17.99
N SER A 61 -0.52 6.92 17.64
CA SER A 61 0.91 6.98 17.34
C SER A 61 1.26 5.88 16.33
N PRO A 62 1.53 6.23 15.07
CA PRO A 62 1.98 5.27 14.05
C PRO A 62 3.25 4.52 14.44
N ASP A 63 4.18 5.17 15.13
CA ASP A 63 5.42 4.55 15.61
C ASP A 63 5.19 3.48 16.67
N THR A 64 4.43 3.83 17.71
CA THR A 64 4.07 2.87 18.76
C THR A 64 3.23 1.74 18.21
N THR A 65 2.25 2.04 17.35
CA THR A 65 1.41 1.03 16.70
C THR A 65 2.25 0.06 15.88
N ASN A 66 3.15 0.58 15.02
CA ASN A 66 4.02 -0.26 14.21
C ASN A 66 4.93 -1.12 15.10
N ARG A 67 5.55 -0.56 16.15
CA ARG A 67 6.41 -1.31 17.07
C ARG A 67 5.67 -2.46 17.76
N LEU A 68 4.44 -2.23 18.21
CA LEU A 68 3.60 -3.24 18.84
C LEU A 68 3.12 -4.31 17.86
N GLU A 69 2.77 -3.93 16.64
CA GLU A 69 2.36 -4.91 15.62
C GLU A 69 3.54 -5.76 15.17
N MET A 70 4.73 -5.17 14.99
CA MET A 70 5.92 -5.89 14.54
C MET A 70 6.41 -6.97 15.52
N SER A 71 5.94 -7.01 16.78
CA SER A 71 6.19 -8.12 17.71
C SER A 71 5.24 -9.31 17.52
N LYS A 72 4.19 -9.17 16.70
CA LYS A 72 3.24 -10.22 16.33
C LYS A 72 3.67 -10.91 15.03
N SER A 73 3.29 -12.16 14.87
CA SER A 73 3.47 -12.90 13.61
C SER A 73 2.41 -12.52 12.58
N VAL A 74 2.70 -12.71 11.30
CA VAL A 74 1.66 -12.76 10.25
C VAL A 74 0.94 -14.12 10.38
N PRO A 75 -0.40 -14.21 10.32
CA PRO A 75 -1.35 -13.14 9.98
C PRO A 75 -1.99 -12.42 11.18
N GLN A 76 -1.46 -12.54 12.41
CA GLN A 76 -2.04 -11.83 13.56
C GLN A 76 -1.95 -10.29 13.40
N ARG A 77 -0.88 -9.81 12.75
CA ARG A 77 -0.76 -8.44 12.22
C ARG A 77 -0.88 -8.41 10.69
N TYR A 78 -0.94 -7.21 10.12
CA TYR A 78 -0.77 -7.02 8.68
C TYR A 78 0.68 -7.27 8.25
N PRO A 79 0.92 -7.65 6.98
CA PRO A 79 2.27 -7.82 6.48
C PRO A 79 2.99 -6.47 6.34
N SER A 80 4.29 -6.48 6.58
CA SER A 80 5.23 -5.37 6.51
C SER A 80 6.12 -5.49 5.27
N ASN A 81 7.05 -4.56 5.06
CA ASN A 81 8.07 -4.69 4.00
C ASN A 81 8.84 -6.03 4.04
N PHE A 82 9.02 -6.63 5.23
CA PHE A 82 9.84 -7.84 5.40
C PHE A 82 9.16 -9.13 4.95
N ASP A 83 7.83 -9.14 4.90
CA ASP A 83 7.00 -10.32 4.71
C ASP A 83 5.81 -10.05 3.78
N SER A 84 6.00 -9.14 2.81
CA SER A 84 5.03 -8.86 1.76
C SER A 84 5.68 -8.78 0.39
N ILE A 85 4.84 -8.95 -0.63
CA ILE A 85 5.15 -8.64 -2.02
C ILE A 85 4.35 -7.42 -2.45
N GLY A 86 5.02 -6.28 -2.59
CA GLY A 86 4.43 -5.08 -3.19
C GLY A 86 4.17 -5.21 -4.69
N VAL A 87 2.98 -4.79 -5.10
CA VAL A 87 2.59 -4.57 -6.50
C VAL A 87 2.11 -3.13 -6.65
N GLU A 88 2.78 -2.34 -7.47
CA GLU A 88 2.38 -0.96 -7.78
C GLU A 88 1.58 -0.92 -9.09
N LEU A 89 0.50 -0.14 -9.10
CA LEU A 89 -0.27 0.17 -10.31
C LEU A 89 0.04 1.60 -10.73
N VAL A 90 0.50 1.79 -11.98
CA VAL A 90 0.74 3.15 -12.49
C VAL A 90 -0.57 3.92 -12.53
N GLY A 91 -0.63 5.06 -11.83
CA GLY A 91 -1.81 5.92 -11.74
C GLY A 91 -1.42 7.37 -11.48
N ARG A 92 -2.29 8.30 -11.86
CA ARG A 92 -2.16 9.71 -11.45
C ARG A 92 -3.11 9.96 -10.28
N CYS A 93 -2.63 10.70 -9.29
CA CYS A 93 -3.45 11.27 -8.23
C CYS A 93 -3.83 12.69 -8.64
N ARG A 94 -5.12 13.01 -8.64
CA ARG A 94 -5.66 14.31 -9.06
C ARG A 94 -6.62 14.84 -8.01
N LEU A 95 -6.76 16.15 -7.92
CA LEU A 95 -7.82 16.75 -7.12
C LEU A 95 -9.18 16.54 -7.82
N PRO A 96 -10.25 16.20 -7.06
CA PRO A 96 -11.61 16.26 -7.57
C PRO A 96 -11.93 17.64 -8.15
N ALA A 97 -12.81 17.70 -9.15
CA ALA A 97 -13.11 18.94 -9.89
C ALA A 97 -13.52 20.13 -9.00
N HIS A 98 -14.24 19.84 -7.91
CA HIS A 98 -14.75 20.82 -6.93
C HIS A 98 -13.71 21.26 -5.89
N ILE A 99 -12.53 20.60 -5.82
CA ILE A 99 -11.44 20.97 -4.91
C ILE A 99 -10.35 21.65 -5.72
N LYS A 100 -9.97 22.86 -5.30
CA LYS A 100 -8.85 23.60 -5.87
C LYS A 100 -7.68 23.61 -4.91
N MET A 101 -6.48 23.47 -5.46
CA MET A 101 -5.25 23.65 -4.70
C MET A 101 -5.18 25.12 -4.23
N PRO A 102 -4.96 25.39 -2.93
CA PRO A 102 -4.70 26.74 -2.47
C PRO A 102 -3.48 27.34 -3.16
N VAL A 103 -3.53 28.65 -3.41
CA VAL A 103 -2.39 29.38 -3.96
C VAL A 103 -1.30 29.56 -2.89
N ASN A 104 -0.05 29.74 -3.32
CA ASN A 104 1.10 30.04 -2.45
C ASN A 104 1.51 28.95 -1.44
N LEU A 105 1.15 27.69 -1.71
CA LEU A 105 1.66 26.56 -0.92
C LEU A 105 3.10 26.20 -1.29
N THR A 106 3.92 25.85 -0.29
CA THR A 106 5.19 25.15 -0.51
C THR A 106 4.93 23.75 -1.07
N ASP A 107 5.95 23.11 -1.64
CA ASP A 107 5.78 21.77 -2.21
C ASP A 107 5.43 20.72 -1.15
N ILE A 108 5.91 20.89 0.09
CA ILE A 108 5.51 20.06 1.22
C ILE A 108 4.01 20.23 1.51
N GLN A 109 3.53 21.46 1.56
CA GLN A 109 2.10 21.74 1.79
C GLN A 109 1.23 21.22 0.65
N LYS A 110 1.67 21.32 -0.60
CA LYS A 110 0.98 20.72 -1.75
C LYS A 110 0.89 19.20 -1.62
N ASN A 111 1.97 18.53 -1.21
CA ASN A 111 1.97 17.08 -1.03
C ASN A 111 1.00 16.66 0.08
N VAL A 112 1.02 17.34 1.23
CA VAL A 112 0.05 17.09 2.32
C VAL A 112 -1.39 17.32 1.85
N PHE A 113 -1.63 18.36 1.03
CA PHE A 113 -2.94 18.63 0.47
C PHE A 113 -3.38 17.51 -0.50
N MET A 114 -2.49 17.05 -1.38
CA MET A 114 -2.76 15.93 -2.29
C MET A 114 -3.00 14.61 -1.55
N GLU A 115 -2.25 14.32 -0.48
CA GLU A 115 -2.49 13.14 0.35
C GLU A 115 -3.88 13.17 0.99
N LYS A 116 -4.35 14.36 1.39
CA LYS A 116 -5.66 14.51 2.02
C LYS A 116 -6.84 14.51 1.04
N PHE A 117 -6.70 15.21 -0.08
CA PHE A 117 -7.83 15.51 -0.98
C PHE A 117 -7.70 14.90 -2.38
N GLY A 118 -6.53 14.38 -2.73
CA GLY A 118 -6.31 13.73 -4.02
C GLY A 118 -7.09 12.42 -4.15
N VAL A 119 -7.36 12.06 -5.39
CA VAL A 119 -8.01 10.80 -5.76
C VAL A 119 -7.19 10.19 -6.90
N TYR A 120 -6.83 8.91 -6.75
CA TYR A 120 -6.18 8.15 -7.82
C TYR A 120 -7.17 7.79 -8.92
N ASP A 121 -6.68 7.85 -10.16
CA ASP A 121 -7.43 7.37 -11.32
C ASP A 121 -7.86 5.91 -11.14
N ALA A 122 -9.01 5.56 -11.73
CA ALA A 122 -9.46 4.19 -11.80
C ALA A 122 -8.42 3.28 -12.47
N VAL A 123 -8.37 2.03 -12.01
CA VAL A 123 -7.58 0.97 -12.63
C VAL A 123 -8.15 0.68 -14.01
N THR A 124 -7.30 0.62 -15.04
CA THR A 124 -7.75 0.30 -16.40
C THR A 124 -8.10 -1.18 -16.52
N SER A 125 -8.91 -1.56 -17.50
CA SER A 125 -9.22 -2.97 -17.75
C SER A 125 -7.95 -3.81 -18.01
N ALA A 126 -6.96 -3.24 -18.71
CA ALA A 126 -5.68 -3.91 -18.96
C ALA A 126 -4.85 -4.09 -17.67
N GLN A 127 -4.83 -3.10 -16.78
CA GLN A 127 -4.22 -3.23 -15.47
C GLN A 127 -4.93 -4.28 -14.62
N GLN A 128 -6.27 -4.28 -14.63
CA GLN A 128 -7.10 -5.19 -13.86
C GLN A 128 -6.85 -6.66 -14.26
N SER A 129 -6.87 -6.96 -15.57
CA SER A 129 -6.58 -8.31 -16.08
C SER A 129 -5.16 -8.77 -15.71
N SER A 130 -4.18 -7.87 -15.82
CA SER A 130 -2.78 -8.18 -15.53
C SER A 130 -2.52 -8.37 -14.04
N LEU A 131 -3.17 -7.57 -13.20
CA LEU A 131 -3.14 -7.73 -11.75
C LEU A 131 -3.72 -9.08 -11.34
N GLN A 132 -4.89 -9.47 -11.87
CA GLN A 132 -5.51 -10.76 -11.56
C GLN A 132 -4.64 -11.94 -12.00
N PHE A 133 -4.04 -11.85 -13.20
CA PHE A 133 -3.08 -12.85 -13.67
C PHE A 133 -1.88 -12.99 -12.73
N LEU A 134 -1.27 -11.86 -12.35
CA LEU A 134 -0.13 -11.83 -11.44
C LEU A 134 -0.48 -12.39 -10.06
N LEU A 135 -1.59 -11.93 -9.47
CA LEU A 135 -2.06 -12.40 -8.16
C LEU A 135 -2.32 -13.90 -8.19
N ARG A 136 -2.99 -14.43 -9.21
CA ARG A 136 -3.22 -15.88 -9.34
C ARG A 136 -1.91 -16.67 -9.30
N GLY A 137 -0.89 -16.24 -10.06
CA GLY A 137 0.41 -16.91 -10.08
C GLY A 137 1.13 -16.85 -8.74
N LEU A 138 1.15 -15.68 -8.09
CA LEU A 138 1.79 -15.49 -6.79
C LEU A 138 1.10 -16.28 -5.67
N LEU A 139 -0.23 -16.20 -5.59
CA LEU A 139 -1.01 -16.86 -4.54
C LEU A 139 -0.90 -18.39 -4.65
N ASP A 140 -0.94 -18.95 -5.86
CA ASP A 140 -0.78 -20.39 -6.08
C ASP A 140 0.64 -20.86 -5.74
N THR A 141 1.67 -20.15 -6.24
CA THR A 141 3.08 -20.52 -6.04
C THR A 141 3.49 -20.43 -4.57
N LEU A 142 3.08 -19.35 -3.88
CA LEU A 142 3.48 -19.06 -2.50
C LEU A 142 2.49 -19.61 -1.46
N ARG A 143 1.40 -20.25 -1.91
CA ARG A 143 0.34 -20.79 -1.06
C ARG A 143 -0.23 -19.74 -0.11
N ILE A 144 -0.38 -18.51 -0.59
CA ILE A 144 -0.96 -17.40 0.16
C ILE A 144 -2.47 -17.36 -0.09
N PRO A 145 -3.31 -17.30 0.95
CA PRO A 145 -4.76 -17.21 0.76
C PRO A 145 -5.16 -15.81 0.27
N LEU A 146 -6.20 -15.73 -0.55
CA LEU A 146 -6.70 -14.47 -1.14
C LEU A 146 -7.02 -13.39 -0.10
N LYS A 147 -7.45 -13.77 1.11
CA LYS A 147 -7.71 -12.85 2.23
C LYS A 147 -6.47 -12.11 2.75
N GLU A 148 -5.28 -12.50 2.32
CA GLU A 148 -4.02 -11.82 2.65
C GLU A 148 -3.53 -10.92 1.49
N VAL A 149 -4.40 -10.65 0.51
CA VAL A 149 -4.23 -9.56 -0.44
C VAL A 149 -4.89 -8.31 0.15
N HIS A 150 -4.10 -7.27 0.36
CA HIS A 150 -4.53 -6.03 1.01
C HIS A 150 -4.22 -4.82 0.13
N ARG A 151 -5.06 -3.80 0.18
CA ARG A 151 -4.71 -2.46 -0.32
C ARG A 151 -3.75 -1.80 0.64
N HIS A 152 -2.93 -0.92 0.10
CA HIS A 152 -1.97 -0.16 0.90
C HIS A 152 -2.62 0.64 2.05
N PRO A 153 -3.79 1.29 1.86
CA PRO A 153 -4.47 2.01 2.94
C PRO A 153 -5.14 1.11 3.98
N GLU A 154 -5.34 -0.18 3.71
CA GLU A 154 -5.84 -1.14 4.71
C GLU A 154 -4.73 -1.46 5.72
N VAL A 155 -3.50 -1.65 5.21
CA VAL A 155 -2.33 -2.03 6.00
C VAL A 155 -1.63 -0.86 6.68
N SER A 156 -1.61 0.33 6.06
CA SER A 156 -0.76 1.44 6.47
C SER A 156 -1.42 2.81 6.30
N TYR A 157 -0.73 3.88 6.74
CA TYR A 157 -1.24 5.26 6.75
C TYR A 157 -1.01 5.95 5.39
N LYS A 158 -1.76 5.50 4.38
CA LYS A 158 -1.59 5.92 2.98
C LYS A 158 -2.85 6.56 2.42
N GLN A 159 -2.73 7.09 1.20
CA GLN A 159 -3.81 7.82 0.56
C GLN A 159 -4.98 6.85 0.30
N LYS A 160 -6.18 7.17 0.80
CA LYS A 160 -7.33 6.26 0.89
C LYS A 160 -7.77 5.62 -0.43
N THR A 161 -7.49 6.26 -1.56
CA THR A 161 -7.89 5.83 -2.90
C THR A 161 -6.81 5.04 -3.64
N GLU A 162 -5.64 4.82 -3.02
CA GLU A 162 -4.61 3.95 -3.58
C GLU A 162 -5.20 2.57 -3.88
N ALA A 163 -5.22 2.21 -5.17
CA ALA A 163 -5.79 0.99 -5.70
C ALA A 163 -7.28 0.75 -5.34
N SER A 164 -8.07 1.77 -4.98
CA SER A 164 -9.45 1.56 -4.49
C SER A 164 -10.42 0.92 -5.48
N THR A 165 -10.09 0.95 -6.76
CA THR A 165 -10.91 0.36 -7.85
C THR A 165 -10.37 -0.97 -8.37
N ALA A 166 -9.22 -1.44 -7.87
CA ALA A 166 -8.73 -2.78 -8.22
C ALA A 166 -9.61 -3.86 -7.59
N ALA A 167 -9.84 -4.98 -8.28
CA ALA A 167 -10.54 -6.15 -7.73
C ALA A 167 -9.63 -7.39 -7.73
N TRP A 168 -9.90 -8.35 -6.84
CA TRP A 168 -9.26 -9.66 -6.79
C TRP A 168 -10.25 -10.74 -6.36
#